data_AF-A0A960DMA6-F1
#
_entry.id   AF-A0A960DMA6-F1
#
_cell.length_a   1.000
_cell.length_b   1.000
_cell.length_c   1.000
_cell.angle_alpha   90.00
_cell.angle_beta   90.00
_cell.angle_gamma   90.00
#
_symmetry.space_group_name_H-M   'P 1'
#
loop_
_entity.id
_entity.type
_entity.pdbx_description
1 polymer ?
#
loop_
_entity_poly.entity_id
_entity_poly.type
_entity_poly.pdbx_seq_one_letter_code
_entity_poly.pdbx_strand_id
1 'polypeptide(L)'
;VPLAGWTAEWLAAAHRVQQAWTDPEVLERQMWLPWAEGPGGQMLGSYTAELTVHTWDLATALGHGVEWDARALATSWEVYQAMLPAGDRQARFDEVRAQMPPEYPVGPPPFLDAVDLPADAPLIERIVAWTGRQPASAA
;
A
#
# COMPACT_ATOMS: atom_id res chain seq x y z
N VAL A 1 -20.77 4.18 16.99
CA VAL A 1 -21.04 5.51 16.40
C VAL A 1 -19.71 6.24 16.35
N PRO A 2 -19.21 6.70 15.18
CA PRO A 2 -18.02 7.55 15.15
C PRO A 2 -18.29 8.75 16.07
N LEU A 3 -17.33 9.07 16.95
CA LEU A 3 -17.46 10.25 17.81
C LEU A 3 -17.73 11.48 16.94
N ALA A 4 -18.65 12.34 17.37
CA ALA A 4 -18.97 13.57 16.63
C ALA A 4 -17.69 14.34 16.31
N GLY A 5 -17.53 14.79 15.06
CA GLY A 5 -16.35 15.55 14.61
C GLY A 5 -15.27 14.73 13.91
N TRP A 6 -15.29 13.39 14.00
CA TRP A 6 -14.24 12.53 13.41
C TRP A 6 -13.94 12.81 11.94
N THR A 7 -14.96 12.97 11.10
CA THR A 7 -14.78 13.26 9.66
C THR A 7 -14.04 14.57 9.42
N ALA A 8 -14.35 15.62 10.18
CA ALA A 8 -13.70 16.91 10.03
C ALA A 8 -12.23 16.84 10.49
N GLU A 9 -11.95 16.13 11.58
CA GLU A 9 -10.58 15.91 12.07
C GLU A 9 -9.75 15.08 11.08
N TRP A 10 -10.34 14.04 10.50
CA TRP A 10 -9.70 13.23 9.46
C TRP A 10 -9.33 14.07 8.24
N LEU A 11 -10.27 14.87 7.72
CA LEU A 11 -10.02 15.74 6.56
C LEU A 11 -8.96 16.79 6.87
N ALA A 12 -8.97 17.39 8.06
CA ALA A 12 -7.95 18.33 8.48
C ALA A 12 -6.56 17.68 8.58
N ALA A 13 -6.47 16.44 9.07
CA ALA A 13 -5.22 15.69 9.08
C ALA A 13 -4.72 15.37 7.66
N ALA A 14 -5.61 14.88 6.79
CA ALA A 14 -5.28 14.58 5.39
C ALA A 14 -4.76 15.82 4.63
N HIS A 15 -5.43 16.97 4.78
CA HIS A 15 -4.99 18.22 4.14
C HIS A 15 -3.61 18.69 4.65
N ARG A 16 -3.31 18.53 5.95
CA ARG A 16 -1.97 18.85 6.48
C ARG A 16 -0.89 17.97 5.87
N VAL A 17 -1.16 16.67 5.72
CA VAL A 17 -0.23 15.74 5.06
C VAL A 17 -0.04 16.16 3.60
N GLN A 18 -1.12 16.41 2.86
CA GLN A 18 -1.06 16.87 1.48
C GLN A 18 -0.23 18.15 1.33
N GLN A 19 -0.46 19.15 2.18
CA GLN A 19 0.31 20.41 2.18
C GLN A 19 1.80 20.17 2.42
N ALA A 20 2.17 19.29 3.37
CA ALA A 20 3.57 19.01 3.66
C ALA A 20 4.33 18.44 2.44
N TRP A 21 3.64 17.72 1.55
CA TRP A 21 4.21 17.14 0.34
C TRP A 21 4.20 18.07 -0.89
N THR A 22 3.64 19.29 -0.77
CA THR A 22 3.64 20.24 -1.90
C THR A 22 4.98 20.93 -2.14
N ASP A 23 5.88 20.90 -1.15
CA ASP A 23 7.23 21.46 -1.27
C ASP A 23 8.14 20.46 -2.01
N PRO A 24 8.65 20.81 -3.22
CA PRO A 24 9.54 19.93 -3.97
C PRO A 24 10.82 19.57 -3.20
N GLU A 25 11.31 20.44 -2.31
CA GLU A 25 12.50 20.14 -1.51
C GLU A 25 12.26 18.99 -0.51
N VAL A 26 11.01 18.78 -0.10
CA VAL A 26 10.63 17.65 0.77
C VAL A 26 10.70 16.32 0.01
N LEU A 27 10.42 16.33 -1.30
CA LEU A 27 10.50 15.12 -2.13
C LEU A 27 11.94 14.62 -2.30
N GLU A 28 12.91 15.52 -2.34
CA GLU A 28 14.33 15.17 -2.48
C GLU A 28 15.02 14.90 -1.13
N ARG A 29 14.38 15.30 -0.03
CA ARG A 29 14.94 15.16 1.32
C ARG A 29 15.10 13.68 1.69
N GLN A 30 16.29 13.30 2.16
CA GLN A 30 16.52 11.97 2.73
C GLN A 30 15.72 11.77 4.02
N MET A 31 15.07 10.63 4.13
CA MET A 31 14.24 10.22 5.26
C MET A 31 14.70 8.86 5.79
N TRP A 32 14.66 8.71 7.12
CA TRP A 32 15.00 7.48 7.83
C TRP A 32 13.79 7.03 8.65
N LEU A 33 13.15 5.97 8.20
CA LEU A 33 12.04 5.31 8.86
C LEU A 33 12.54 3.99 9.47
N PRO A 34 11.86 3.43 10.49
CA PRO A 34 12.24 2.14 11.07
C PRO A 34 12.35 0.98 10.06
N TRP A 35 11.73 1.11 8.88
CA TRP A 35 11.61 0.09 7.86
C TRP A 35 12.13 0.51 6.47
N ALA A 36 12.58 1.76 6.28
CA ALA A 36 13.11 2.25 5.00
C ALA A 36 13.99 3.49 5.14
N GLU A 37 14.93 3.65 4.22
CA GLU A 37 15.73 4.85 4.02
C GLU A 37 15.68 5.27 2.55
N GLY A 38 15.52 6.57 2.30
CA GLY A 38 15.48 7.10 0.93
C GLY A 38 14.88 8.50 0.81
N PRO A 39 14.80 9.05 -0.41
CA PRO A 39 14.21 10.36 -0.66
C PRO A 39 12.71 10.39 -0.34
N GLY A 40 12.21 11.55 0.10
CA GLY A 40 10.80 11.72 0.47
C GLY A 40 9.80 11.32 -0.62
N GLY A 41 10.13 11.52 -1.89
CA GLY A 41 9.31 11.10 -3.02
C GLY A 41 9.10 9.58 -3.06
N GLN A 42 10.12 8.79 -2.67
CA GLN A 42 9.97 7.35 -2.54
C GLN A 42 9.01 6.99 -1.40
N MET A 43 9.11 7.67 -0.26
CA MET A 43 8.21 7.46 0.88
C MET A 43 6.76 7.80 0.54
N LEU A 44 6.55 8.93 -0.15
CA LEU A 44 5.24 9.33 -0.65
C LEU A 44 4.67 8.30 -1.65
N GLY A 45 5.52 7.75 -2.52
CA GLY A 45 5.17 6.64 -3.40
C GLY A 45 4.65 5.42 -2.63
N SER A 46 5.37 4.99 -1.59
CA SER A 46 4.95 3.89 -0.70
C SER A 46 3.60 4.15 -0.04
N TYR A 47 3.38 5.33 0.53
CA TYR A 47 2.07 5.67 1.12
C TYR A 47 0.95 5.72 0.08
N THR A 48 1.24 6.18 -1.14
CA THR A 48 0.27 6.17 -2.25
C THR A 48 -0.13 4.74 -2.63
N ALA A 49 0.84 3.82 -2.67
CA ALA A 49 0.61 2.41 -2.93
C ALA A 49 -0.27 1.78 -1.83
N GLU A 50 0.08 1.97 -0.55
CA GLU A 50 -0.69 1.46 0.60
C GLU A 50 -2.13 2.00 0.62
N LEU A 51 -2.30 3.31 0.44
CA LEU A 51 -3.63 3.91 0.40
C LEU A 51 -4.46 3.40 -0.77
N THR A 52 -3.84 3.15 -1.93
CA THR A 52 -4.54 2.60 -3.10
C THR A 52 -5.12 1.23 -2.79
N VAL A 53 -4.30 0.32 -2.25
CA VAL A 53 -4.74 -1.03 -1.94
C VAL A 53 -5.73 -1.08 -0.77
N HIS A 54 -5.55 -0.27 0.26
CA HIS A 54 -6.50 -0.21 1.37
C HIS A 54 -7.81 0.50 1.03
N THR A 55 -7.79 1.43 0.08
CA THR A 55 -9.03 1.97 -0.51
C THR A 55 -9.80 0.87 -1.21
N TRP A 56 -9.10 0.00 -1.96
CA TRP A 56 -9.74 -1.17 -2.57
C TRP A 56 -10.27 -2.17 -1.52
N ASP A 57 -9.51 -2.44 -0.45
CA ASP A 57 -9.94 -3.32 0.64
C ASP A 57 -11.28 -2.82 1.24
N LEU A 58 -11.34 -1.54 1.59
CA LEU A 58 -12.53 -0.93 2.18
C LEU A 58 -13.70 -0.86 1.21
N ALA A 59 -13.45 -0.46 -0.05
CA ALA A 59 -14.48 -0.39 -1.07
C ALA A 59 -15.08 -1.77 -1.36
N THR A 60 -14.26 -2.80 -1.45
CA THR A 60 -14.69 -4.19 -1.65
C THR A 60 -15.53 -4.66 -0.46
N ALA A 61 -15.07 -4.44 0.76
CA ALA A 61 -15.80 -4.82 1.98
C ALA A 61 -17.16 -4.11 2.11
N LEU A 62 -17.29 -2.90 1.57
CA LEU A 62 -18.52 -2.11 1.58
C LEU A 62 -19.38 -2.27 0.31
N GLY A 63 -18.90 -3.01 -0.70
CA GLY A 63 -19.59 -3.14 -1.99
C GLY A 63 -19.66 -1.83 -2.80
N HIS A 64 -18.67 -0.96 -2.66
CA HIS A 64 -18.58 0.32 -3.37
C HIS A 64 -17.63 0.26 -4.55
N GLY A 65 -18.00 0.94 -5.64
CA GLY A 65 -17.08 1.23 -6.75
C GLY A 65 -16.19 2.44 -6.42
N VAL A 66 -14.95 2.41 -6.91
CA VAL A 66 -13.99 3.52 -6.79
C VAL A 66 -13.60 3.98 -8.19
N GLU A 67 -13.66 5.29 -8.41
CA GLU A 67 -13.04 5.91 -9.57
C GLU A 67 -11.56 6.14 -9.28
N TRP A 68 -10.68 5.51 -10.07
CA TRP A 68 -9.25 5.53 -9.83
C TRP A 68 -8.54 6.60 -10.67
N ASP A 69 -7.66 7.39 -10.04
CA ASP A 69 -6.71 8.23 -10.78
C ASP A 69 -5.62 7.35 -11.41
N ALA A 70 -5.46 7.48 -12.73
CA ALA A 70 -4.52 6.64 -13.50
C ALA A 70 -3.06 6.79 -13.06
N ARG A 71 -2.65 7.97 -12.59
CA ARG A 71 -1.28 8.21 -12.10
C ARG A 71 -1.08 7.56 -10.75
N ALA A 72 -2.07 7.63 -9.85
CA ALA A 72 -2.02 6.92 -8.57
C ALA A 72 -1.85 5.41 -8.77
N LEU A 73 -2.58 4.81 -9.72
CA LEU A 73 -2.42 3.39 -10.05
C LEU A 73 -1.03 3.10 -10.64
N ALA A 74 -0.55 3.91 -11.59
CA ALA A 74 0.77 3.71 -12.19
C ALA A 74 1.89 3.79 -11.15
N THR A 75 1.88 4.81 -10.29
CA THR A 75 2.84 4.95 -9.18
C THR A 75 2.76 3.76 -8.22
N SER A 76 1.56 3.34 -7.84
CA SER A 76 1.37 2.20 -6.94
C SER A 76 1.91 0.90 -7.53
N TRP A 77 1.68 0.68 -8.83
CA TRP A 77 2.21 -0.48 -9.54
C TRP A 77 3.74 -0.50 -9.54
N GLU A 78 4.38 0.61 -9.92
CA GLU A 78 5.84 0.73 -9.92
C GLU A 78 6.44 0.51 -8.53
N VAL A 79 5.84 1.12 -7.50
CA VAL A 79 6.29 0.99 -6.12
C VAL A 79 6.14 -0.45 -5.62
N TYR A 80 4.99 -1.10 -5.83
CA TYR A 80 4.81 -2.47 -5.38
C TYR A 80 5.67 -3.48 -6.14
N GLN A 81 5.93 -3.26 -7.43
CA GLN A 81 6.86 -4.08 -8.21
C GLN A 81 8.30 -3.95 -7.69
N ALA A 82 8.70 -2.75 -7.24
CA ALA A 82 10.03 -2.52 -6.68
C ALA A 82 10.15 -3.02 -5.23
N MET A 83 9.11 -2.85 -4.42
CA MET A 83 9.12 -3.15 -2.99
C MET A 83 8.89 -4.63 -2.68
N LEU A 84 7.98 -5.29 -3.43
CA LEU A 84 7.57 -6.65 -3.13
C LEU A 84 8.27 -7.64 -4.06
N PRO A 85 9.15 -8.50 -3.54
CA PRO A 85 9.90 -9.40 -4.39
C PRO A 85 8.99 -10.49 -4.95
N ALA A 86 9.20 -10.91 -6.20
CA ALA A 86 8.46 -12.00 -6.81
C ALA A 86 8.77 -13.37 -6.15
N GLY A 87 7.88 -14.35 -6.32
CA GLY A 87 8.04 -15.71 -5.77
C GLY A 87 7.40 -15.89 -4.39
N ASP A 88 7.85 -16.92 -3.67
CA ASP A 88 7.30 -17.31 -2.36
C ASP A 88 7.69 -16.30 -1.27
N ARG A 89 6.77 -15.38 -0.98
CA ARG A 89 6.90 -14.37 0.07
C ARG A 89 6.58 -14.92 1.44
N GLN A 90 5.76 -15.98 1.53
CA GLN A 90 5.46 -16.64 2.79
C GLN A 90 6.75 -17.26 3.38
N ALA A 91 7.50 -18.02 2.59
CA ALA A 91 8.76 -18.60 3.01
C ALA A 91 9.78 -17.52 3.43
N ARG A 92 9.90 -16.44 2.65
CA ARG A 92 10.80 -15.32 3.01
C ARG A 92 10.38 -14.63 4.30
N PHE A 93 9.09 -14.42 4.51
CA PHE A 93 8.60 -13.82 5.75
C PHE A 93 8.88 -14.74 6.93
N ASP A 94 8.77 -16.06 6.76
CA ASP A 94 9.09 -17.05 7.79
C ASP A 94 10.58 -17.03 8.16
N GLU A 95 11.48 -16.85 7.20
CA GLU A 95 12.93 -16.68 7.43
C GLU A 95 13.25 -15.40 8.22
N VAL A 96 12.60 -14.29 7.89
CA VAL A 96 12.74 -13.02 8.62
C VAL A 96 12.17 -13.15 10.03
N ARG A 97 10.98 -13.74 10.16
CA ARG A 97 10.30 -13.96 11.44
C ARG A 97 11.13 -14.81 12.40
N ALA A 98 11.85 -15.81 11.90
CA ALA A 98 12.74 -16.64 12.72
C ALA A 98 13.88 -15.85 13.40
N GLN A 99 14.17 -14.65 12.90
CA GLN A 99 15.20 -13.74 13.43
C GLN A 99 14.61 -12.57 14.23
N MET A 100 13.27 -12.43 14.27
CA MET A 100 12.62 -11.35 15.00
C MET A 100 12.62 -11.60 16.51
N PRO A 101 12.75 -10.54 17.33
CA PRO A 101 12.58 -10.65 18.77
C PRO A 101 11.20 -11.22 19.16
N PRO A 102 11.09 -12.07 20.21
CA PRO A 102 9.83 -12.72 20.61
C PRO A 102 8.68 -11.76 20.93
N GLU A 103 8.99 -10.52 21.26
CA GLU A 103 8.03 -9.46 21.55
C GLU A 103 7.28 -8.94 20.31
N TYR A 104 7.73 -9.27 19.10
CA TYR A 104 7.02 -8.88 17.89
C TYR A 104 5.75 -9.71 17.69
N PRO A 105 4.58 -9.07 17.44
CA PRO A 105 3.32 -9.78 17.28
C PRO A 105 3.37 -10.75 16.10
N VAL A 106 2.91 -11.98 16.34
CA VAL A 106 2.86 -13.04 15.34
C VAL A 106 1.59 -12.91 14.51
N GLY A 107 1.74 -12.63 13.22
CA GLY A 107 0.67 -12.59 12.23
C GLY A 107 1.11 -13.19 10.90
N PRO A 108 0.20 -13.36 9.93
CA PRO A 108 0.57 -13.67 8.55
C PRO A 108 1.43 -12.53 7.96
N PRO A 109 2.16 -12.78 6.86
CA PRO A 109 2.84 -11.73 6.13
C PRO A 109 1.86 -10.60 5.75
N PRO A 110 2.29 -9.33 5.78
CA PRO A 110 1.45 -8.22 5.36
C PRO A 110 1.06 -8.29 3.86
N PHE A 111 1.89 -8.95 3.06
CA PHE A 111 1.65 -9.22 1.64
C PHE A 111 1.86 -10.71 1.37
N LEU A 112 0.85 -11.36 0.80
CA LEU A 112 0.93 -12.75 0.39
C LEU A 112 1.55 -12.87 -1.01
N ASP A 113 1.69 -14.10 -1.49
CA ASP A 113 2.13 -14.38 -2.85
C ASP A 113 1.18 -13.76 -3.87
N ALA A 114 1.75 -13.31 -4.99
CA ALA A 114 0.96 -12.74 -6.06
C ALA A 114 -0.06 -13.76 -6.59
N VAL A 115 -1.27 -13.30 -6.84
CA VAL A 115 -2.32 -14.08 -7.53
C VAL A 115 -2.15 -13.89 -9.04
N ASP A 116 -2.18 -14.99 -9.79
CA ASP A 116 -2.06 -14.94 -11.25
C ASP A 116 -3.28 -14.27 -11.87
N LEU A 117 -3.03 -13.32 -12.77
CA LEU A 117 -4.04 -12.65 -13.57
C LEU A 117 -3.56 -12.51 -15.03
N PRO A 118 -4.50 -12.41 -15.99
CA PRO A 118 -4.17 -11.97 -17.35
C PRO A 118 -3.44 -10.62 -17.35
N ALA A 119 -2.45 -10.48 -18.24
CA ALA A 119 -1.65 -9.26 -18.31
C ALA A 119 -2.46 -8.00 -18.69
N ASP A 120 -3.60 -8.20 -19.37
CA ASP A 120 -4.55 -7.18 -19.80
C ASP A 120 -5.69 -6.94 -18.79
N ALA A 121 -5.68 -7.60 -17.63
CA ALA A 121 -6.60 -7.31 -16.54
C ALA A 121 -6.47 -5.82 -16.09
N PRO A 122 -7.56 -5.22 -15.57
CA PRO A 122 -7.53 -3.85 -15.07
C PRO A 122 -6.36 -3.62 -14.10
N LEU A 123 -5.69 -2.46 -14.21
CA LEU A 123 -4.46 -2.21 -13.44
C LEU A 123 -4.67 -2.31 -11.92
N ILE A 124 -5.82 -1.87 -11.41
CA ILE A 124 -6.15 -2.03 -9.98
C ILE A 124 -6.21 -3.51 -9.57
N GLU A 125 -6.76 -4.39 -10.41
CA GLU A 125 -6.84 -5.82 -10.12
C GLU A 125 -5.44 -6.45 -10.11
N ARG A 126 -4.59 -6.06 -11.06
CA ARG A 126 -3.19 -6.48 -11.10
C ARG A 126 -2.40 -6.02 -9.87
N ILE A 127 -2.63 -4.78 -9.41
CA ILE A 127 -2.00 -4.25 -8.19
C ILE A 127 -2.42 -5.09 -6.98
N VAL A 128 -3.72 -5.29 -6.76
CA VAL A 128 -4.20 -6.02 -5.57
C VAL A 128 -3.81 -7.51 -5.62
N ALA A 129 -3.87 -8.13 -6.80
CA ALA A 129 -3.38 -9.49 -7.03
C ALA A 129 -1.89 -9.60 -6.72
N TRP A 130 -1.08 -8.62 -7.13
CA TRP A 130 0.35 -8.59 -6.79
C TRP A 130 0.61 -8.48 -5.29
N THR A 131 -0.30 -7.90 -4.51
CA THR A 131 -0.21 -7.88 -3.04
C THR A 131 -0.73 -9.14 -2.36
N GLY A 132 -1.20 -10.12 -3.14
CA GLY A 132 -1.76 -11.40 -2.69
C GLY A 132 -3.22 -11.34 -2.23
N ARG A 133 -3.93 -10.26 -2.60
CA ARG A 133 -5.38 -10.15 -2.44
C ARG A 133 -6.08 -10.84 -3.62
N GLN A 134 -7.33 -11.23 -3.40
CA GLN A 134 -8.16 -11.91 -4.40
C GLN A 134 -9.12 -10.90 -5.05
N PRO A 135 -8.83 -10.39 -6.27
CA PRO A 135 -9.80 -9.57 -7.00
C PRO A 135 -10.97 -10.43 -7.51
N ALA A 136 -12.10 -9.78 -7.80
CA ALA A 136 -13.31 -10.47 -8.26
C ALA A 136 -13.10 -11.28 -9.56
N SER A 137 -12.14 -10.88 -10.40
CA SER A 137 -11.77 -11.57 -11.65
C SER A 137 -10.94 -12.84 -11.43
N ALA A 138 -10.43 -13.08 -10.22
CA ALA A 138 -9.68 -14.29 -9.86
C ALA A 138 -10.57 -15.44 -9.35
N ALA A 139 -11.89 -15.20 -9.21
CA ALA A 139 -12.88 -16.16 -8.70
C ALA A 139 -13.52 -17.03 -9.78
#